data_AF-A0A2E7LJC1-F1
#
_entry.id   AF-A0A2E7LJC1-F1
#
_cell.length_a   1.000
_cell.length_b   1.000
_cell.length_c   1.000
_cell.angle_alpha   90.00
_cell.angle_beta   90.00
_cell.angle_gamma   90.00
#
_symmetry.space_group_name_H-M   'P 1'
#
loop_
_entity.id
_entity.type
_entity.pdbx_description
1 polymer ?
#
loop_
_entity_poly.entity_id
_entity_poly.type
_entity_poly.pdbx_seq_one_letter_code
_entity_poly.pdbx_strand_id
1 'polypeptide(L)'
;TLRQEDGRSEFEWLFDKTVTGKNIGLIVPEELNPGDIASRISFFAPISLLFFFVVVTIFGILAKNRLHPIHYAFLAATFLSFHLTFSYAADHVSMRVAFATASLVSCFLTFTYLARVKDQKYALVSTSLQLLYLVVFSWSFFYQTDSGLGITGLIVTIVSVVTLFVLMQLTAKLDWQSLDLASQEKKLGS
;
A
#
# COMPACT_ATOMS: atom_id res chain seq x y z
N THR A 1 -22.11 -61.44 -15.92
CA THR A 1 -22.66 -62.81 -16.00
C THR A 1 -21.56 -63.71 -16.52
N LEU A 2 -21.20 -64.77 -15.80
CA LEU A 2 -20.06 -65.62 -16.14
C LEU A 2 -20.46 -66.65 -17.20
N ARG A 3 -19.76 -66.65 -18.34
CA ARG A 3 -19.80 -67.73 -19.33
C ARG A 3 -18.39 -68.29 -19.43
N GLN A 4 -18.23 -69.56 -19.10
CA GLN A 4 -16.96 -70.27 -19.08
C GLN A 4 -17.02 -71.32 -20.20
N GLU A 5 -16.35 -71.05 -21.31
CA GLU A 5 -16.05 -72.04 -22.34
C GLU A 5 -14.53 -72.20 -22.42
N ASP A 6 -14.10 -73.44 -22.22
CA ASP A 6 -12.84 -74.04 -22.65
C ASP A 6 -11.52 -73.31 -22.29
N GLY A 7 -10.99 -73.62 -21.10
CA GLY A 7 -9.55 -73.61 -20.80
C GLY A 7 -8.80 -72.28 -20.80
N ARG A 8 -9.40 -71.16 -21.18
CA ARG A 8 -8.80 -69.82 -21.11
C ARG A 8 -9.72 -68.85 -20.40
N SER A 9 -9.28 -68.38 -19.23
CA SER A 9 -9.93 -67.27 -18.54
C SER A 9 -9.61 -65.97 -19.28
N GLU A 10 -10.49 -65.55 -20.17
CA GLU A 10 -10.46 -64.19 -20.72
C GLU A 10 -11.06 -63.23 -19.68
N PHE A 11 -10.21 -62.37 -19.14
CA PHE A 11 -10.62 -61.30 -18.22
C PHE A 11 -10.91 -60.04 -19.02
N GLU A 12 -12.19 -59.79 -19.33
CA GLU A 12 -12.61 -58.47 -19.77
C GLU A 12 -12.71 -57.52 -18.56
N TRP A 13 -11.73 -56.63 -18.44
CA TRP A 13 -11.79 -55.50 -17.52
C TRP A 13 -12.81 -54.48 -18.04
N LEU A 14 -14.07 -54.64 -17.64
CA LEU A 14 -15.09 -53.62 -17.84
C LEU A 14 -14.88 -52.49 -16.82
N PHE A 15 -14.17 -51.44 -17.24
CA PHE A 15 -14.13 -50.16 -16.54
C PHE A 15 -15.51 -49.49 -16.62
N ASP A 16 -16.42 -49.89 -15.72
CA ASP A 16 -17.71 -49.22 -15.57
C ASP A 16 -17.50 -47.92 -14.78
N LYS A 17 -17.31 -46.83 -15.55
CA LYS A 17 -17.35 -45.41 -15.11
C LYS A 17 -16.26 -44.97 -14.13
N THR A 18 -15.15 -44.51 -14.69
CA THR A 18 -14.09 -43.75 -13.98
C THR A 18 -14.46 -42.28 -13.72
N VAL A 19 -15.63 -41.81 -14.16
CA VAL A 19 -16.08 -40.43 -13.90
C VAL A 19 -17.48 -40.48 -13.28
N THR A 20 -17.54 -40.48 -11.95
CA THR A 20 -18.75 -40.10 -11.23
C THR A 20 -19.11 -38.69 -11.65
N GLY A 21 -20.22 -38.50 -12.38
CA GLY A 21 -20.82 -37.21 -12.74
C GLY A 21 -21.39 -36.44 -11.54
N LYS A 22 -20.74 -36.54 -10.38
CA LYS A 22 -21.00 -35.71 -9.22
C LYS A 22 -19.97 -34.59 -9.30
N ASN A 23 -20.42 -33.34 -9.41
CA ASN A 23 -19.57 -32.15 -9.31
C ASN A 23 -18.92 -32.12 -7.91
N ILE A 24 -17.89 -32.93 -7.72
CA ILE A 24 -16.99 -32.87 -6.58
C ILE A 24 -15.81 -32.04 -7.06
N GLY A 25 -16.01 -30.72 -7.06
CA GLY A 25 -14.92 -29.78 -7.22
C GLY A 25 -14.09 -29.79 -5.94
N LEU A 26 -12.80 -30.04 -6.08
CA LEU A 26 -11.84 -29.83 -5.00
C LEU A 26 -11.60 -28.32 -4.97
N ILE A 27 -12.18 -27.61 -3.99
CA ILE A 27 -11.85 -26.20 -3.76
C ILE A 27 -10.44 -26.22 -3.19
N VAL A 28 -9.45 -25.94 -4.04
CA VAL A 28 -8.07 -25.74 -3.59
C VAL A 28 -8.10 -24.49 -2.72
N PRO A 29 -7.74 -24.58 -1.43
CA PRO A 29 -7.65 -23.41 -0.57
C PRO A 29 -6.72 -22.39 -1.21
N GLU A 30 -7.17 -21.16 -1.36
CA GLU A 30 -6.37 -20.10 -1.97
C GLU A 30 -5.19 -19.80 -1.03
N GLU A 31 -3.99 -20.25 -1.39
CA GLU A 31 -2.79 -19.90 -0.63
C GLU A 31 -2.57 -18.38 -0.73
N LEU A 32 -2.17 -17.76 0.39
CA LEU A 32 -1.79 -16.35 0.44
C LEU A 32 -0.64 -16.11 -0.54
N ASN A 33 -0.98 -15.66 -1.75
CA ASN A 33 0.00 -15.39 -2.79
C ASN A 33 0.69 -14.05 -2.50
N PRO A 34 1.98 -14.04 -2.12
CA PRO A 34 2.69 -12.80 -1.79
C PRO A 34 2.71 -11.82 -2.97
N GLY A 35 2.72 -12.32 -4.20
CA GLY A 35 2.69 -11.49 -5.41
C GLY A 35 1.36 -10.75 -5.61
N ASP A 36 0.22 -11.39 -5.33
CA ASP A 36 -1.11 -10.73 -5.45
C ASP A 36 -1.24 -9.59 -4.43
N ILE A 37 -0.82 -9.84 -3.18
CA ILE A 37 -0.87 -8.82 -2.12
C ILE A 37 0.10 -7.67 -2.42
N ALA A 38 1.32 -7.95 -2.87
CA ALA A 38 2.30 -6.92 -3.23
C ALA A 38 1.84 -6.05 -4.42
N SER A 39 1.21 -6.69 -5.42
CA SER A 39 0.60 -6.02 -6.57
C SER A 39 -0.53 -5.08 -6.13
N ARG A 40 -1.45 -5.55 -5.29
CA ARG A 40 -2.56 -4.73 -4.76
C ARG A 40 -2.06 -3.55 -3.95
N ILE A 41 -1.12 -3.76 -3.02
CA ILE A 41 -0.54 -2.68 -2.22
C ILE A 41 0.10 -1.61 -3.12
N SER A 42 0.79 -2.02 -4.19
CA SER A 42 1.40 -1.10 -5.15
C SER A 42 0.36 -0.41 -6.05
N PHE A 43 -0.72 -1.10 -6.44
CA PHE A 43 -1.79 -0.54 -7.26
C PHE A 43 -2.51 0.62 -6.55
N PHE A 44 -2.75 0.49 -5.25
CA PHE A 44 -3.38 1.55 -4.46
C PHE A 44 -2.38 2.58 -3.88
N ALA A 45 -1.07 2.38 -4.09
CA ALA A 45 -0.02 3.31 -3.64
C ALA A 45 -0.26 4.79 -4.06
N PRO A 46 -0.72 5.10 -5.29
CA PRO A 46 -0.94 6.49 -5.70
C PRO A 46 -1.95 7.24 -4.82
N ILE A 47 -2.96 6.56 -4.30
CA ILE A 47 -3.98 7.16 -3.42
C ILE A 47 -3.35 7.52 -2.07
N SER A 48 -2.62 6.59 -1.47
CA SER A 48 -1.91 6.85 -0.21
C SER A 48 -0.84 7.93 -0.37
N LEU A 49 -0.12 7.92 -1.49
CA LEU A 49 0.89 8.92 -1.82
C LEU A 49 0.27 10.32 -1.94
N LEU A 50 -0.88 10.44 -2.61
CA LEU A 50 -1.60 11.70 -2.75
C LEU A 50 -1.94 12.29 -1.37
N PHE A 51 -2.52 11.50 -0.48
CA PHE A 51 -2.88 11.97 0.86
C PHE A 51 -1.66 12.36 1.68
N PHE A 52 -0.63 11.52 1.68
CA PHE A 52 0.64 11.83 2.35
C PHE A 52 1.24 13.15 1.84
N PHE A 53 1.31 13.32 0.51
CA PHE A 53 1.88 14.50 -0.11
C PHE A 53 1.13 15.78 0.26
N VAL A 54 -0.22 15.75 0.20
CA VAL A 54 -1.05 16.90 0.57
C VAL A 54 -0.91 17.22 2.05
N VAL A 55 -0.97 16.21 2.93
CA VAL A 55 -0.82 16.41 4.38
C VAL A 55 0.54 17.01 4.74
N VAL A 56 1.63 16.49 4.16
CA VAL A 56 2.98 17.04 4.40
C VAL A 56 3.12 18.45 3.83
N THR A 57 2.49 18.75 2.70
CA THR A 57 2.48 20.11 2.12
C THR A 57 1.75 21.10 3.02
N ILE A 58 0.54 20.76 3.46
CA ILE A 58 -0.24 21.58 4.39
C ILE A 58 0.51 21.75 5.71
N PHE A 59 1.07 20.66 6.26
CA PHE A 59 1.91 20.72 7.45
C PHE A 59 3.14 21.64 7.27
N GLY A 60 3.79 21.60 6.11
CA GLY A 60 4.89 22.49 5.76
C GLY A 60 4.47 23.96 5.74
N ILE A 61 3.30 24.27 5.17
CA ILE A 61 2.71 25.62 5.15
C ILE A 61 2.39 26.10 6.57
N LEU A 62 1.71 25.27 7.38
CA LEU A 62 1.36 25.61 8.76
C LEU A 62 2.60 25.78 9.65
N ALA A 63 3.64 24.96 9.43
CA ALA A 63 4.92 25.08 10.11
C ALA A 63 5.76 26.29 9.63
N LYS A 64 5.20 27.16 8.78
CA LYS A 64 5.85 28.32 8.15
C LYS A 64 7.15 27.96 7.44
N ASN A 65 7.23 26.74 6.93
CA ASN A 65 8.46 26.21 6.39
C ASN A 65 8.46 26.26 4.87
N ARG A 66 9.26 27.17 4.33
CA ARG A 66 9.45 27.31 2.88
C ARG A 66 10.40 26.23 2.38
N LEU A 67 9.92 24.99 2.34
CA LEU A 67 10.61 23.91 1.63
C LEU A 67 10.45 24.17 0.12
N HIS A 68 11.56 24.12 -0.61
CA HIS A 68 11.53 24.14 -2.06
C HIS A 68 10.73 22.92 -2.59
N PRO A 69 9.95 23.06 -3.68
CA PRO A 69 9.15 21.97 -4.26
C PRO A 69 9.91 20.65 -4.47
N ILE A 70 11.21 20.75 -4.76
CA ILE A 70 12.08 19.58 -4.95
C ILE A 70 12.15 18.68 -3.72
N HIS A 71 12.10 19.23 -2.50
CA HIS A 71 12.15 18.41 -1.28
C HIS A 71 10.88 17.58 -1.12
N TYR A 72 9.71 18.13 -1.49
CA TYR A 72 8.47 17.36 -1.49
C TYR A 72 8.48 16.24 -2.54
N ALA A 73 9.10 16.46 -3.70
CA ALA A 73 9.31 15.42 -4.70
C ALA A 73 10.21 14.28 -4.18
N PHE A 74 11.29 14.61 -3.47
CA PHE A 74 12.12 13.60 -2.82
C PHE A 74 11.37 12.84 -1.72
N LEU A 75 10.49 13.51 -0.95
CA LEU A 75 9.63 12.81 0.02
C LEU A 75 8.69 11.81 -0.66
N ALA A 76 8.10 12.17 -1.79
CA ALA A 76 7.31 11.25 -2.59
C ALA A 76 8.16 10.05 -3.09
N ALA A 77 9.41 10.28 -3.49
CA ALA A 77 10.32 9.21 -3.87
C ALA A 77 10.67 8.28 -2.68
N THR A 78 10.87 8.82 -1.48
CA THR A 78 11.09 8.00 -0.28
C THR A 78 9.88 7.15 0.08
N PHE A 79 8.66 7.67 -0.13
CA PHE A 79 7.43 6.91 -0.01
C PHE A 79 7.38 5.78 -1.04
N LEU A 80 7.68 6.06 -2.31
CA LEU A 80 7.68 5.06 -3.38
C LEU A 80 8.74 3.96 -3.18
N SER A 81 9.88 4.29 -2.56
CA SER A 81 10.92 3.32 -2.22
C SER A 81 10.39 2.16 -1.38
N PHE A 82 9.39 2.40 -0.51
CA PHE A 82 8.73 1.31 0.24
C PHE A 82 8.16 0.26 -0.71
N HIS A 83 7.38 0.68 -1.71
CA HIS A 83 6.71 -0.23 -2.64
C HIS A 83 7.73 -1.00 -3.50
N LEU A 84 8.80 -0.34 -3.95
CA LEU A 84 9.86 -0.98 -4.71
C LEU A 84 10.59 -2.05 -3.89
N THR A 85 11.01 -1.71 -2.66
CA THR A 85 11.69 -2.66 -1.77
C THR A 85 10.76 -3.80 -1.35
N PHE A 86 9.50 -3.49 -1.03
CA PHE A 86 8.52 -4.49 -0.63
C PHE A 86 8.20 -5.46 -1.77
N SER A 87 7.97 -4.95 -2.99
CA SER A 87 7.67 -5.79 -4.16
C SER A 87 8.78 -6.79 -4.44
N TYR A 88 10.05 -6.40 -4.32
CA TYR A 88 11.17 -7.31 -4.53
C TYR A 88 11.39 -8.26 -3.35
N ALA A 89 11.30 -7.76 -2.12
CA ALA A 89 11.54 -8.56 -0.92
C ALA A 89 10.44 -9.60 -0.66
N ALA A 90 9.19 -9.30 -1.02
CA ALA A 90 8.06 -10.21 -0.83
C ALA A 90 8.23 -11.55 -1.57
N ASP A 91 9.01 -11.57 -2.66
CA ASP A 91 9.30 -12.80 -3.42
C ASP A 91 10.40 -13.66 -2.79
N HIS A 92 11.28 -13.07 -1.96
CA HIS A 92 12.49 -13.72 -1.45
C HIS A 92 12.44 -14.04 0.04
N VAL A 93 11.63 -13.31 0.82
CA VAL A 93 11.52 -13.48 2.28
C VAL A 93 10.06 -13.45 2.72
N SER A 94 9.79 -13.87 3.95
CA SER A 94 8.43 -13.85 4.49
C SER A 94 7.81 -12.45 4.43
N MET A 95 6.51 -12.39 4.12
CA MET A 95 5.80 -11.13 3.87
C MET A 95 5.91 -10.11 5.01
N ARG A 96 5.85 -10.58 6.27
CA ARG A 96 5.97 -9.71 7.45
C ARG A 96 7.37 -9.08 7.56
N VAL A 97 8.40 -9.85 7.21
CA VAL A 97 9.79 -9.38 7.20
C VAL A 97 10.01 -8.42 6.03
N ALA A 98 9.54 -8.74 4.83
CA ALA A 98 9.59 -7.83 3.68
C ALA A 98 8.92 -6.49 3.98
N PHE A 99 7.75 -6.53 4.63
CA PHE A 99 7.03 -5.34 5.04
C PHE A 99 7.82 -4.48 6.04
N ALA A 100 8.37 -5.12 7.08
CA ALA A 100 9.15 -4.43 8.10
C ALA A 100 10.43 -3.81 7.53
N THR A 101 11.18 -4.53 6.69
CA THR A 101 12.42 -4.02 6.09
C THR A 101 12.13 -2.88 5.12
N ALA A 102 11.13 -2.99 4.26
CA ALA A 102 10.72 -1.92 3.36
C ALA A 102 10.29 -0.65 4.12
N SER A 103 9.52 -0.83 5.20
CA SER A 103 9.10 0.28 6.06
C SER A 103 10.29 0.96 6.73
N LEU A 104 11.24 0.19 7.26
CA LEU A 104 12.45 0.72 7.88
C LEU A 104 13.30 1.51 6.89
N VAL A 105 13.53 0.97 5.68
CA VAL A 105 14.30 1.65 4.62
C VAL A 105 13.65 2.98 4.24
N SER A 106 12.34 2.97 4.00
CA SER A 106 11.59 4.18 3.63
C SER A 106 11.61 5.23 4.74
N CYS A 107 11.36 4.84 6.00
CA CYS A 107 11.42 5.76 7.14
C CYS A 107 12.82 6.31 7.40
N PHE A 108 13.86 5.48 7.23
CA PHE A 108 15.25 5.89 7.38
C PHE A 108 15.63 6.94 6.33
N LEU A 109 15.27 6.73 5.06
CA LEU A 109 15.49 7.70 3.99
C LEU A 109 14.81 9.04 4.30
N THR A 110 13.54 9.01 4.70
CA THR A 110 12.77 10.23 5.02
C THR A 110 13.36 10.98 6.20
N PHE A 111 13.65 10.27 7.29
CA PHE A 111 14.17 10.88 8.51
C PHE A 111 15.55 11.50 8.25
N THR A 112 16.46 10.76 7.62
CA THR A 112 17.82 11.25 7.37
C THR A 112 17.85 12.42 6.39
N TYR A 113 16.99 12.42 5.38
CA TYR A 113 16.88 13.51 4.42
C TYR A 113 16.34 14.79 5.08
N LEU A 114 15.21 14.70 5.78
CA LEU A 114 14.59 15.86 6.43
C LEU A 114 15.41 16.41 7.59
N ALA A 115 16.09 15.53 8.34
CA ALA A 115 16.98 15.95 9.41
C ALA A 115 18.16 16.79 8.87
N ARG A 116 18.59 16.57 7.62
CA ARG A 116 19.62 17.39 6.96
C ARG A 116 19.10 18.67 6.34
N VAL A 117 17.90 18.65 5.76
CA VAL A 117 17.35 19.80 5.03
C VAL A 117 16.81 20.87 5.99
N LYS A 118 16.30 20.47 7.16
CA LYS A 118 15.58 21.39 8.04
C LYS A 118 15.90 21.14 9.53
N ASP A 119 15.06 20.36 10.21
CA ASP A 119 15.08 20.17 11.66
C ASP A 119 14.67 18.75 12.01
N GLN A 120 15.26 18.22 13.09
CA GLN A 120 14.96 16.87 13.57
C GLN A 120 13.50 16.70 14.03
N LYS A 121 12.87 17.74 14.60
CA LYS A 121 11.45 17.69 15.01
C LYS A 121 10.52 17.55 13.81
N TYR A 122 10.79 18.30 12.74
CA TYR A 122 10.02 18.22 11.52
C TYR A 122 10.23 16.86 10.82
N ALA A 123 11.48 16.39 10.78
CA ALA A 123 11.81 15.08 10.25
C ALA A 123 11.04 13.97 10.97
N LEU A 124 10.99 13.99 12.30
CA LEU A 124 10.26 13.00 13.09
C LEU A 124 8.77 13.01 12.75
N VAL A 125 8.12 14.18 12.75
CA VAL A 125 6.68 14.28 12.45
C VAL A 125 6.37 13.81 11.02
N SER A 126 7.14 14.24 10.02
CA SER A 126 6.92 13.81 8.63
C SER A 126 7.18 12.32 8.44
N THR A 127 8.21 11.75 9.08
CA THR A 127 8.45 10.30 9.04
C THR A 127 7.34 9.52 9.73
N SER A 128 6.80 10.01 10.85
CA SER A 128 5.65 9.40 11.52
C SER A 128 4.39 9.44 10.66
N LEU A 129 4.13 10.56 9.97
CA LEU A 129 3.02 10.67 9.02
C LEU A 129 3.20 9.69 7.86
N GLN A 130 4.40 9.61 7.28
CA GLN A 130 4.70 8.64 6.22
C GLN A 130 4.46 7.21 6.68
N LEU A 131 4.97 6.84 7.86
CA LEU A 131 4.78 5.52 8.45
C LEU A 131 3.30 5.22 8.68
N LEU A 132 2.53 6.19 9.19
CA LEU A 132 1.09 6.03 9.40
C LEU A 132 0.38 5.72 8.09
N TYR A 133 0.65 6.49 7.03
CA TYR A 133 0.03 6.25 5.73
C TYR A 133 0.47 4.90 5.13
N LEU A 134 1.76 4.55 5.19
CA LEU A 134 2.24 3.26 4.71
C LEU A 134 1.64 2.08 5.48
N VAL A 135 1.64 2.13 6.81
CA VAL A 135 1.16 1.05 7.66
C VAL A 135 -0.34 0.90 7.62
N VAL A 136 -1.11 1.96 7.88
CA VAL A 136 -2.58 1.88 7.89
C VAL A 136 -3.10 1.35 6.56
N PHE A 137 -2.54 1.86 5.46
CA PHE A 137 -2.99 1.52 4.14
C PHE A 137 -2.55 0.11 3.75
N SER A 138 -1.28 -0.25 3.94
CA SER A 138 -0.78 -1.58 3.57
C SER A 138 -1.33 -2.69 4.47
N TRP A 139 -1.46 -2.44 5.77
CA TRP A 139 -2.02 -3.40 6.73
C TRP A 139 -3.46 -3.80 6.38
N SER A 140 -4.24 -2.88 5.80
CA SER A 140 -5.60 -3.18 5.35
C SER A 140 -5.66 -4.28 4.27
N PHE A 141 -4.59 -4.43 3.47
CA PHE A 141 -4.49 -5.45 2.41
C PHE A 141 -4.09 -6.83 2.92
N PHE A 142 -3.59 -6.94 4.16
CA PHE A 142 -3.28 -8.25 4.76
C PHE A 142 -4.52 -9.00 5.25
N TYR A 143 -5.66 -8.33 5.44
CA TYR A 143 -6.93 -8.95 5.83
C TYR A 143 -7.75 -9.29 4.58
N GLN A 144 -7.25 -10.20 3.76
CA GLN A 144 -8.07 -10.82 2.72
C GLN A 144 -9.06 -11.79 3.39
N THR A 145 -10.34 -11.42 3.37
CA THR A 145 -11.45 -12.35 3.55
C THR A 145 -11.78 -12.93 2.16
N ASP A 146 -12.22 -14.19 2.07
CA ASP A 146 -12.54 -14.97 0.86
C ASP A 146 -13.45 -14.28 -0.20
N SER A 147 -13.91 -13.05 0.04
CA SER A 147 -14.70 -12.19 -0.86
C SER A 147 -13.96 -10.96 -1.39
N GLY A 148 -12.62 -10.96 -1.35
CA GLY A 148 -11.72 -10.15 -2.19
C GLY A 148 -11.60 -8.64 -1.90
N LEU A 149 -12.66 -7.95 -1.46
CA LEU A 149 -12.67 -6.47 -1.39
C LEU A 149 -13.48 -5.87 -0.23
N GLY A 150 -14.32 -6.65 0.46
CA GLY A 150 -15.40 -6.11 1.31
C GLY A 150 -14.94 -5.20 2.46
N ILE A 151 -13.93 -5.62 3.22
CA ILE A 151 -13.48 -4.89 4.43
C ILE A 151 -12.30 -3.96 4.13
N THR A 152 -11.34 -4.40 3.31
CA THR A 152 -10.18 -3.60 2.92
C THR A 152 -10.59 -2.30 2.21
N GLY A 153 -11.51 -2.39 1.25
CA GLY A 153 -12.03 -1.20 0.56
C GLY A 153 -12.69 -0.22 1.52
N LEU A 154 -13.51 -0.73 2.45
CA LEU A 154 -14.18 0.10 3.46
C LEU A 154 -13.18 0.86 4.35
N ILE A 155 -12.13 0.19 4.84
CA ILE A 155 -11.09 0.83 5.66
C ILE A 155 -10.41 1.95 4.88
N VAL A 156 -10.01 1.66 3.64
CA VAL A 156 -9.38 2.66 2.76
C VAL A 156 -10.30 3.85 2.52
N THR A 157 -11.59 3.61 2.27
CA THR A 157 -12.59 4.66 2.08
C THR A 157 -12.75 5.52 3.32
N ILE A 158 -12.92 4.92 4.50
CA ILE A 158 -13.09 5.66 5.76
C ILE A 158 -11.85 6.53 6.03
N VAL A 159 -10.65 5.97 5.92
CA VAL A 159 -9.39 6.69 6.14
C VAL A 159 -9.25 7.85 5.14
N SER A 160 -9.60 7.63 3.88
CA SER A 160 -9.56 8.65 2.83
C SER A 160 -10.54 9.79 3.11
N VAL A 161 -11.80 9.47 3.44
CA VAL A 161 -12.83 10.47 3.77
C VAL A 161 -12.46 11.28 5.00
N VAL A 162 -11.99 10.63 6.07
CA VAL A 162 -11.54 11.30 7.29
C VAL A 162 -10.34 12.21 7.01
N THR A 163 -9.36 11.74 6.24
CA THR A 163 -8.20 12.54 5.84
C THR A 163 -8.63 13.78 5.06
N LEU A 164 -9.52 13.62 4.07
CA LEU A 164 -10.07 14.75 3.31
C LEU A 164 -10.78 15.74 4.21
N PHE A 165 -11.63 15.26 5.11
CA PHE A 165 -12.33 16.12 6.07
C PHE A 165 -11.35 16.96 6.89
N VAL A 166 -10.31 16.33 7.47
CA VAL A 166 -9.28 17.05 8.23
C VAL A 166 -8.54 18.07 7.38
N LEU A 167 -8.15 17.71 6.16
CA LEU A 167 -7.45 18.61 5.22
C LEU A 167 -8.30 19.84 4.87
N MET A 168 -9.60 19.65 4.63
CA MET A 168 -10.54 20.74 4.36
C MET A 168 -10.66 21.68 5.57
N GLN A 169 -10.77 21.13 6.79
CA GLN A 169 -10.85 21.95 8.01
C GLN A 169 -9.56 22.73 8.29
N LEU A 170 -8.38 22.14 8.02
CA LEU A 170 -7.10 22.82 8.18
C LEU A 170 -6.91 23.92 7.14
N THR A 171 -7.26 23.65 5.89
CA THR A 171 -7.15 24.59 4.75
C THR A 171 -8.10 25.78 4.91
N ALA A 172 -9.31 25.58 5.41
CA ALA A 172 -10.29 26.65 5.61
C ALA A 172 -9.82 27.72 6.63
N LYS A 173 -8.91 27.36 7.54
CA LYS A 173 -8.34 28.29 8.52
C LYS A 173 -7.11 29.05 8.00
N LEU A 174 -6.61 28.71 6.81
CA LEU A 174 -5.46 29.39 6.21
C LEU A 174 -5.90 30.62 5.43
N ASP A 175 -5.28 31.77 5.72
CA ASP A 175 -5.43 32.99 4.93
C ASP A 175 -4.50 32.94 3.72
N TRP A 176 -5.03 32.44 2.60
CA TRP A 176 -4.31 32.28 1.33
C TRP A 176 -3.84 33.60 0.74
N GLN A 177 -4.58 34.69 0.95
CA GLN A 177 -4.23 36.01 0.39
C GLN A 177 -2.96 36.56 1.04
N SER A 178 -2.79 36.34 2.34
CA SER A 178 -1.58 36.76 3.06
C SER A 178 -0.29 36.06 2.56
N LEU A 179 -0.40 34.80 2.11
CA LEU A 179 0.73 34.01 1.60
C LEU A 179 1.20 34.50 0.22
N ASP A 180 0.25 34.86 -0.65
CA ASP A 180 0.55 35.38 -1.98
C ASP A 180 1.24 36.75 -1.90
N LEU A 181 0.73 37.66 -1.06
CA LEU A 181 1.32 38.98 -0.86
C LEU A 181 2.75 38.89 -0.32
N ALA A 182 3.00 38.03 0.67
CA ALA A 182 4.34 37.79 1.21
C ALA A 182 5.30 37.09 0.23
N SER A 183 4.78 36.43 -0.81
CA SER A 183 5.58 35.88 -1.91
C SER A 183 5.90 36.96 -2.97
N GLN A 184 4.99 37.91 -3.22
CA GLN A 184 5.15 38.98 -4.19
C GLN A 184 6.10 40.07 -3.69
N GLU A 185 5.97 40.54 -2.43
CA GLU A 185 6.89 41.55 -1.86
C GLU A 185 8.35 41.09 -1.91
N LYS A 186 8.60 39.81 -1.64
CA LYS A 186 9.97 39.25 -1.71
C LYS A 186 10.52 39.20 -3.14
N LYS A 187 9.65 39.09 -4.16
CA LYS A 187 10.07 39.14 -5.57
C LYS A 187 10.34 40.56 -6.07
N LEU A 188 9.67 41.57 -5.51
CA LEU A 188 9.91 42.98 -5.84
C LEU A 188 11.07 43.60 -5.03
N GLY A 189 11.40 43.05 -3.85
CA GLY A 189 12.52 43.49 -3.02
C GLY A 189 13.85 42.76 -3.27
N SER A 190 13.95 42.00 -4.35
CA SER A 190 15.13 41.25 -4.82
C SER A 190 15.55 41.75 -6.19
#